data_AF-A0A9K3NYQ1-F1
#
_entry.id   AF-A0A9K3NYQ1-F1
#
_cell.length_a   1.000
_cell.length_b   1.000
_cell.length_c   1.000
_cell.angle_alpha   90.00
_cell.angle_beta   90.00
_cell.angle_gamma   90.00
#
_symmetry.space_group_name_H-M   'P 1'
#
loop_
_entity.id
_entity.type
_entity.pdbx_description
1 polymer ?
#
loop_
_entity_poly.entity_id
_entity_poly.type
_entity_poly.pdbx_seq_one_letter_code
_entity_poly.pdbx_strand_id
1 'polypeptide(L)'
;MKHHGIISVANSILNSIDLDQTVANLIVTARNDGYTQGYTECTQHVNDALRVDWDNSRSATRGVDTGATHASAKADYNNLRLPMMDFVTAALQSDDFVAQLKEILPDETDDDENLE
;
A
#
# COMPACT_ATOMS: atom_id res chain seq x y z
N MET A 1 -1.72 28.06 -4.56
CA MET A 1 -2.86 27.22 -5.00
C MET A 1 -2.64 26.25 -6.19
N LYS A 2 -2.63 26.63 -7.49
CA LYS A 2 -2.74 25.61 -8.59
C LYS A 2 -1.67 24.50 -8.60
N HIS A 3 -0.41 24.82 -8.27
CA HIS A 3 0.65 23.82 -8.18
C HIS A 3 0.82 23.28 -6.75
N HIS A 4 0.81 24.16 -5.74
CA HIS A 4 1.05 23.79 -4.35
C HIS A 4 -0.05 22.92 -3.74
N GLY A 5 -1.33 23.18 -4.04
CA GLY A 5 -2.43 22.39 -3.47
C GLY A 5 -2.44 20.93 -3.95
N ILE A 6 -2.06 20.69 -5.21
CA ILE A 6 -1.94 19.33 -5.76
C ILE A 6 -0.78 18.58 -5.08
N ILE A 7 0.34 19.28 -4.84
CA ILE A 7 1.51 18.71 -4.15
C ILE A 7 1.15 18.37 -2.70
N SER A 8 0.45 19.25 -1.98
CA SER A 8 0.03 18.98 -0.60
C SER A 8 -0.89 17.76 -0.50
N VAL A 9 -1.87 17.61 -1.40
CA VAL A 9 -2.73 16.41 -1.45
C VAL A 9 -1.90 15.15 -1.72
N ALA A 10 -1.01 15.21 -2.72
CA ALA A 10 -0.15 14.08 -3.06
C ALA A 10 0.73 13.68 -1.86
N ASN A 11 1.33 14.65 -1.18
CA ASN A 11 2.15 14.41 0.01
C ASN A 11 1.33 13.82 1.16
N SER A 12 0.11 14.29 1.41
CA SER A 12 -0.76 13.72 2.46
C SER A 12 -1.17 12.27 2.17
N ILE A 13 -1.32 11.91 0.89
CA ILE A 13 -1.61 10.54 0.46
C ILE A 13 -0.35 9.67 0.56
N LEU A 14 0.77 10.12 -0.02
CA LEU A 14 2.01 9.36 -0.13
C LEU A 14 2.73 9.20 1.21
N ASN A 15 2.55 10.12 2.15
CA ASN A 15 3.12 10.03 3.51
C ASN A 15 2.10 9.50 4.53
N SER A 16 0.98 8.91 4.07
CA SER A 16 0.01 8.31 4.98
C SER A 16 0.58 7.04 5.61
N ILE A 17 0.58 7.00 6.94
CA ILE A 17 0.97 5.80 7.71
C ILE A 17 0.10 4.59 7.33
N ASP A 18 -1.19 4.80 7.08
CA ASP A 18 -2.11 3.73 6.70
C ASP A 18 -1.76 3.15 5.32
N LEU A 19 -1.38 4.00 4.37
CA LEU A 19 -0.87 3.56 3.06
C LEU A 19 0.43 2.77 3.21
N ASP A 20 1.39 3.29 3.97
CA ASP A 20 2.68 2.65 4.20
C ASP A 20 2.52 1.26 4.83
N GLN A 21 1.71 1.14 5.88
CA GLN A 21 1.46 -0.13 6.55
C GLN A 21 0.75 -1.13 5.63
N THR A 22 -0.24 -0.66 4.87
CA THR A 22 -1.01 -1.52 3.96
C THR A 22 -0.12 -2.03 2.81
N VAL A 23 0.73 -1.18 2.24
CA VAL A 23 1.70 -1.56 1.20
C VAL A 23 2.76 -2.51 1.76
N ALA A 24 3.29 -2.24 2.96
CA ALA A 24 4.26 -3.13 3.60
C ALA A 24 3.68 -4.54 3.82
N ASN A 25 2.44 -4.63 4.32
CA ASN A 25 1.75 -5.89 4.49
C ASN A 25 1.51 -6.61 3.14
N LEU A 26 1.09 -5.88 2.11
CA LEU A 26 0.91 -6.43 0.76
C LEU A 26 2.22 -7.02 0.21
N ILE A 27 3.35 -6.32 0.35
CA ILE A 27 4.66 -6.79 -0.12
C ILE A 27 5.08 -8.08 0.60
N VAL A 28 4.93 -8.13 1.93
CA VAL A 28 5.31 -9.30 2.73
C VAL A 28 4.45 -10.52 2.37
N THR A 29 3.13 -10.33 2.26
CA THR A 29 2.21 -11.42 1.93
C THR A 29 2.41 -11.94 0.50
N ALA A 30 2.61 -11.04 -0.47
CA ALA A 30 2.95 -11.41 -1.85
C ALA A 30 4.27 -12.20 -1.93
N ARG A 31 5.30 -11.80 -1.17
CA ARG A 31 6.57 -12.53 -1.09
C ARG A 31 6.38 -13.95 -0.54
N ASN A 32 5.60 -14.11 0.52
CA ASN A 32 5.35 -15.41 1.14
C ASN A 32 4.55 -16.32 0.20
N ASP A 33 3.56 -15.77 -0.50
CA ASP A 33 2.76 -16.49 -1.50
C ASP A 33 3.63 -16.96 -2.68
N GLY A 34 4.45 -16.06 -3.23
CA GLY A 34 5.42 -16.40 -4.28
C GLY A 34 6.44 -17.45 -3.84
N TYR A 35 6.92 -17.40 -2.58
CA TYR A 35 7.79 -18.43 -2.02
C TYR A 35 7.10 -19.80 -1.97
N THR A 36 5.84 -19.87 -1.50
CA THR A 36 5.08 -21.12 -1.45
C THR A 36 4.90 -21.73 -2.84
N GLN A 37 4.51 -20.91 -3.82
CA GLN A 37 4.32 -21.35 -5.20
C GLN A 37 5.63 -21.83 -5.83
N GLY A 38 6.71 -21.04 -5.70
CA GLY A 38 8.03 -21.41 -6.23
C GLY A 38 8.63 -22.64 -5.56
N TYR A 39 8.44 -22.82 -4.25
CA TYR A 39 8.88 -24.03 -3.55
C TYR A 39 8.13 -25.27 -4.07
N THR A 40 6.83 -25.14 -4.34
CA THR A 40 5.99 -26.20 -4.87
C THR A 40 6.45 -26.61 -6.27
N GLU A 41 6.67 -25.64 -7.15
CA GLU A 41 7.17 -25.87 -8.51
C GLU A 41 8.57 -26.52 -8.50
N CYS A 42 9.48 -26.02 -7.67
CA CYS A 42 10.83 -26.60 -7.53
C CYS A 42 10.78 -28.05 -7.03
N THR A 43 9.94 -28.32 -6.03
CA THR A 43 9.74 -29.67 -5.48
C THR A 43 9.22 -30.62 -6.56
N GLN A 44 8.24 -30.17 -7.36
CA GLN A 44 7.72 -30.95 -8.48
C GLN A 44 8.82 -31.30 -9.48
N HIS A 45 9.62 -30.31 -9.92
CA HIS A 45 10.70 -30.55 -10.86
C HIS A 45 11.78 -31.50 -10.34
N VAL A 46 12.15 -31.39 -9.07
CA VAL A 46 13.14 -32.29 -8.45
C VAL A 46 12.59 -33.71 -8.35
N ASN A 47 11.33 -33.86 -7.94
CA ASN A 47 10.66 -35.16 -7.89
C ASN A 47 10.64 -35.83 -9.25
N ASP A 48 10.29 -35.09 -10.31
CA ASP A 48 10.24 -35.61 -11.67
C ASP A 48 11.64 -36.01 -12.19
N ALA A 49 12.64 -35.17 -11.97
CA ALA A 49 14.00 -35.39 -12.48
C ALA A 49 14.74 -36.53 -11.77
N LEU A 50 14.61 -36.60 -10.44
CA LEU A 50 15.35 -37.54 -9.61
C LEU A 50 14.54 -38.78 -9.22
N ARG A 51 13.24 -38.81 -9.54
CA ARG A 51 12.29 -39.84 -9.13
C ARG A 51 12.29 -40.05 -7.61
N VAL A 52 12.17 -38.94 -6.90
CA VAL A 52 12.03 -38.88 -5.44
C VAL A 52 10.66 -38.32 -5.07
N ASP A 53 10.23 -38.53 -3.82
CA ASP A 53 8.94 -38.06 -3.30
C ASP A 53 9.14 -37.01 -2.21
N TRP A 54 9.71 -35.87 -2.58
CA TRP A 54 9.79 -34.73 -1.66
C TRP A 54 8.44 -34.04 -1.53
N ASP A 55 8.14 -33.60 -0.31
CA ASP A 55 6.95 -32.84 0.02
C ASP A 55 7.33 -31.42 0.48
N ASN A 56 6.32 -30.66 0.93
CA ASN A 56 6.52 -29.32 1.48
C ASN A 56 6.94 -29.32 2.96
N SER A 57 7.32 -30.46 3.54
CA SER A 57 7.59 -30.56 4.98
C SER A 57 8.72 -29.66 5.48
N ARG A 58 9.62 -29.28 4.57
CA ARG A 58 10.78 -28.38 4.79
C ARG A 58 10.54 -26.94 4.34
N SER A 59 9.36 -26.63 3.82
CA SER A 59 9.01 -25.26 3.41
C SER A 59 8.87 -24.36 4.65
N ALA A 60 9.42 -23.14 4.57
CA ALA A 60 9.24 -22.13 5.61
C ALA A 60 7.78 -21.67 5.77
N THR A 61 6.95 -21.89 4.73
CA THR A 61 5.51 -21.54 4.72
C THR A 61 4.61 -22.76 4.93
N ARG A 62 5.16 -23.88 5.42
CA ARG A 62 4.40 -25.11 5.64
C ARG A 62 3.19 -24.87 6.54
N GLY A 63 2.02 -25.29 6.07
CA GLY A 63 0.76 -25.20 6.83
C GLY A 63 0.16 -23.80 6.89
N VAL A 64 0.74 -22.83 6.18
CA VAL A 64 0.22 -21.46 6.07
C VAL A 64 -0.50 -21.30 4.74
N ASP A 65 -1.73 -20.77 4.77
CA ASP A 65 -2.44 -20.37 3.54
C ASP A 65 -1.96 -18.99 3.09
N THR A 66 -0.78 -18.98 2.45
CA THR A 66 -0.17 -17.75 1.95
C THR A 66 -0.99 -17.10 0.85
N GLY A 67 -1.72 -17.89 0.06
CA GLY A 67 -2.58 -17.40 -1.02
C GLY A 67 -3.77 -16.62 -0.49
N ALA A 68 -4.49 -17.16 0.50
CA ALA A 68 -5.59 -16.44 1.15
C ALA A 68 -5.08 -15.18 1.88
N THR A 69 -3.94 -15.27 2.55
CA THR A 69 -3.34 -14.13 3.26
C THR A 69 -2.99 -12.99 2.29
N HIS A 70 -2.37 -13.31 1.15
CA HIS A 70 -2.07 -12.34 0.09
C HIS A 70 -3.33 -11.77 -0.55
N ALA A 71 -4.34 -12.60 -0.83
CA ALA A 71 -5.62 -12.15 -1.35
C ALA A 71 -6.33 -11.15 -0.41
N SER A 72 -6.30 -11.42 0.91
CA SER A 72 -6.83 -10.50 1.91
C SER A 72 -6.07 -9.18 1.93
N ALA A 73 -4.74 -9.20 2.00
CA ALA A 73 -3.93 -7.98 2.01
C ALA A 73 -4.12 -7.14 0.74
N LYS A 74 -4.30 -7.79 -0.41
CA LYS A 74 -4.64 -7.13 -1.68
C LYS A 74 -6.02 -6.49 -1.65
N ALA A 75 -7.00 -7.15 -1.04
CA ALA A 75 -8.33 -6.58 -0.86
C ALA A 75 -8.27 -5.35 0.06
N ASP A 76 -7.51 -5.41 1.17
CA ASP A 76 -7.32 -4.28 2.08
C ASP A 76 -6.69 -3.09 1.35
N TYR A 77 -5.63 -3.32 0.56
CA TYR A 77 -5.00 -2.28 -0.27
C TYR A 77 -5.97 -1.65 -1.27
N ASN A 78 -6.72 -2.47 -2.02
CA ASN A 78 -7.65 -1.97 -3.03
C ASN A 78 -8.83 -1.19 -2.45
N ASN A 79 -9.20 -1.48 -1.20
CA ASN A 79 -10.30 -0.83 -0.50
C ASN A 79 -9.83 0.25 0.50
N LEU A 80 -8.53 0.55 0.54
CA LEU A 80 -7.96 1.53 1.45
C LEU A 80 -8.57 2.91 1.18
N ARG A 81 -9.17 3.51 2.22
CA ARG A 81 -9.69 4.87 2.19
C ARG A 81 -8.81 5.76 3.06
N LEU A 82 -8.17 6.74 2.42
CA LEU A 82 -7.35 7.70 3.12
C LEU A 82 -8.21 8.89 3.58
N PRO A 83 -8.15 9.30 4.86
CA PRO A 83 -8.98 10.39 5.39
C PRO A 83 -8.90 11.70 4.59
N MET A 84 -7.73 11.99 4.02
CA MET A 84 -7.51 13.17 3.16
C MET A 84 -8.49 13.22 1.98
N MET A 85 -8.83 12.07 1.39
CA MET A 85 -9.77 12.01 0.26
C MET A 85 -11.20 12.39 0.71
N ASP A 86 -11.59 11.97 1.90
CA ASP A 86 -12.90 12.28 2.48
C ASP A 86 -12.96 13.77 2.88
N PHE A 87 -11.89 14.33 3.46
CA PHE A 87 -11.81 15.75 3.79
C PHE A 87 -11.89 16.66 2.55
N VAL A 88 -11.16 16.34 1.48
CA VAL A 88 -11.24 17.07 0.21
C VAL A 88 -12.65 16.97 -0.39
N THR A 89 -13.26 15.79 -0.36
CA THR A 89 -14.62 15.59 -0.88
C THR A 89 -15.64 16.41 -0.10
N ALA A 90 -15.55 16.44 1.23
CA ALA A 90 -16.42 17.23 2.09
C ALA A 90 -16.24 18.74 1.83
N ALA A 91 -14.99 19.21 1.70
CA ALA A 91 -14.69 20.61 1.41
C ALA A 91 -15.31 21.07 0.08
N LEU A 92 -15.26 20.23 -0.95
CA LEU A 92 -15.84 20.52 -2.27
C LEU A 92 -17.38 20.61 -2.27
N GLN A 93 -18.05 20.13 -1.22
CA GLN A 93 -19.51 20.23 -1.09
C GLN A 93 -19.97 21.53 -0.39
N SER A 94 -19.02 22.33 0.12
CA SER A 94 -19.30 23.58 0.83
C SER A 94 -19.48 24.76 -0.13
N ASP A 95 -20.34 25.70 0.24
CA ASP A 95 -20.49 27.00 -0.46
C ASP A 95 -19.18 27.83 -0.43
N ASP A 96 -18.33 27.59 0.58
CA ASP A 96 -17.00 28.19 0.71
C ASP A 96 -15.89 27.12 0.65
N PHE A 97 -15.93 26.30 -0.41
CA PHE A 97 -14.95 25.24 -0.63
C PHE A 97 -13.51 25.74 -0.67
N VAL A 98 -13.27 26.99 -1.10
CA VAL A 98 -11.91 27.56 -1.19
C VAL A 98 -11.32 27.77 0.21
N ALA A 99 -12.08 28.31 1.16
CA ALA A 99 -11.58 28.47 2.52
C ALA A 99 -11.32 27.11 3.19
N GLN A 100 -12.21 26.14 3.02
CA GLN A 100 -12.05 24.80 3.61
C GLN A 100 -10.86 24.04 3.02
N LEU A 101 -10.67 24.10 1.70
CA LEU A 101 -9.49 23.48 1.08
C LEU A 101 -8.19 24.12 1.56
N LYS A 102 -8.15 25.44 1.80
CA LYS A 102 -6.97 26.12 2.35
C LYS A 102 -6.68 25.74 3.81
N GLU A 103 -7.71 25.42 4.58
CA GLU A 103 -7.54 24.92 5.95
C GLU A 103 -6.93 23.52 5.97
N ILE A 104 -7.37 22.65 5.07
CA ILE A 104 -6.88 21.27 4.96
C ILE A 104 -5.51 21.20 4.26
N LEU A 105 -5.29 22.09 3.28
CA LEU A 105 -4.11 22.16 2.43
C LEU A 105 -3.56 23.59 2.48
N PRO A 106 -2.92 23.97 3.59
CA PRO A 106 -2.30 25.29 3.67
C PRO A 106 -1.29 25.45 2.53
N ASP A 107 -1.32 26.61 1.88
CA ASP A 107 -0.18 27.01 1.05
C ASP A 107 1.03 27.07 2.01
N GLU A 108 2.17 26.46 1.66
CA GLU A 108 3.41 26.73 2.37
C GLU A 108 3.59 28.25 2.33
N THR A 109 3.63 28.87 3.52
CA THR A 109 3.83 30.31 3.65
C THR A 109 5.07 30.70 2.87
N ASP A 110 5.05 31.89 2.28
CA ASP A 110 6.20 32.57 1.67
C ASP A 110 7.31 32.87 2.72
N ASP A 111 7.71 31.89 3.54
CA ASP A 111 8.74 32.01 4.58
C ASP A 111 10.16 31.89 4.00
N ASP A 112 10.31 31.76 2.67
CA ASP A 112 11.57 31.87 1.95
C ASP A 112 11.92 33.32 1.52
N GLU A 113 11.15 34.33 1.93
CA GLU A 113 11.48 35.76 1.73
C GLU A 113 12.05 36.46 2.99
N ASN A 114 12.81 35.75 3.84
CA ASN A 114 13.59 36.41 4.92
C ASN A 114 14.93 35.72 5.23
N LEU A 115 15.73 35.50 4.18
CA LEU A 115 17.17 35.26 4.31
C LEU A 115 17.94 36.34 3.52
N GLU A 116 17.88 37.58 4.01
CA GLU A 116 18.92 38.61 3.74
C GLU A 116 19.99 38.58 4.84
#